data_AF-A0A4Q4T0R3-F1
#
_entry.id   AF-A0A4Q4T0R3-F1
#
_cell.length_a   1.000
_cell.length_b   1.000
_cell.length_c   1.000
_cell.angle_alpha   90.00
_cell.angle_beta   90.00
_cell.angle_gamma   90.00
#
_symmetry.space_group_name_H-M   'P 1'
#
loop_
_entity.id
_entity.type
_entity.pdbx_description
1 polymer ?
#
loop_
_entity_poly.entity_id
_entity_poly.type
_entity_poly.pdbx_seq_one_letter_code
_entity_poly.pdbx_strand_id
1 'polypeptide(L)'
;MSAFPLPSGHRLHRAYSTTKVSDPLRILFCGSDDFSGASLKALNEEKRKNSDLIQSIDVVVRPGKPTGRGLKEIREPPLKALATELGLPIHERDTFTGWNMPDATNLIVAVSFGLFVPPRLLHAAKYGGLNVHPSLLPYYRGAAPLHRTLLDTADKTGVSLQTLDDKQFDRGMILARQILKWDNDSEYIPEGCTVQQLQDAAAALGAQLLVKGLRDGLHVPPLRDVVEEDPDIRIPTHLPYAPKITSWDRQPPRNQFGAKSLARRQRVIGPLWFMAEGPDGAPKRIIIEQVDLVDCEDKTRTSDVQVEAEGAVSSEQDGRQRYSKWVCRKLRRLYQSKQGEPPELQSKPIRYWTREGDDAIYYSPGNPPFAQRVAYARIPLLKLEGEKAKPAAQVALPFSMMCRLPSTLWRRRRQWTEEIDYVLHVETEVQLLLNFTRKINLLAAANGDPDKLAQTVDVVSEEMDRCNYTLAEINWDFTPRNERLGYSFRKYKY
;
A
#
# COMPACT_ATOMS: atom_id res chain seq x y z
N MET A 1 13.72 -68.45 57.58
CA MET A 1 14.34 -68.00 56.33
C MET A 1 13.60 -68.66 55.17
N SER A 2 12.66 -67.96 54.56
CA SER A 2 11.94 -68.41 53.36
C SER A 2 11.50 -67.17 52.58
N ALA A 3 11.86 -67.14 51.31
CA ALA A 3 11.70 -66.01 50.40
C ALA A 3 10.23 -65.74 50.04
N PHE A 4 9.88 -64.46 49.89
CA PHE A 4 8.66 -64.01 49.20
C PHE A 4 9.05 -63.40 47.85
N PRO A 5 8.32 -63.70 46.75
CA PRO A 5 8.61 -63.13 45.44
C PRO A 5 7.96 -61.74 45.30
N LEU A 6 8.68 -60.80 44.67
CA LEU A 6 8.18 -59.48 44.29
C LEU A 6 7.20 -59.59 43.10
N PRO A 7 6.12 -58.79 43.04
CA PRO A 7 5.22 -58.79 41.91
C PRO A 7 5.86 -58.08 40.70
N SER A 8 5.68 -58.70 39.53
CA SER A 8 6.05 -58.19 38.21
C SER A 8 5.47 -56.80 37.95
N GLY A 9 6.35 -55.85 37.62
CA GLY A 9 5.96 -54.50 37.24
C GLY A 9 5.14 -54.51 35.94
N HIS A 10 3.88 -54.13 36.04
CA HIS A 10 3.08 -53.74 34.88
C HIS A 10 3.70 -52.49 34.27
N ARG A 11 4.34 -52.62 33.10
CA ARG A 11 4.61 -51.47 32.23
C ARG A 11 3.27 -50.90 31.78
N LEU A 12 2.84 -49.83 32.43
CA LEU A 12 1.82 -48.94 31.89
C LEU A 12 2.41 -48.32 30.62
N HIS A 13 2.09 -48.91 29.47
CA HIS A 13 2.21 -48.21 28.20
C HIS A 13 1.24 -47.03 28.26
N ARG A 14 1.77 -45.86 28.56
CA ARG A 14 1.05 -44.59 28.42
C ARG A 14 0.83 -44.38 26.93
N ALA A 15 -0.27 -44.90 26.41
CA ALA A 15 -0.72 -44.59 25.06
C ALA A 15 -1.05 -43.09 25.04
N TYR A 16 -0.13 -42.29 24.50
CA TYR A 16 -0.48 -40.96 24.03
C TYR A 16 -1.39 -41.18 22.82
N SER A 17 -2.70 -41.27 23.08
CA SER A 17 -3.71 -41.14 22.03
C SER A 17 -3.61 -39.70 21.53
N THR A 18 -2.76 -39.47 20.54
CA THR A 18 -2.83 -38.26 19.72
C THR A 18 -4.11 -38.41 18.90
N THR A 19 -5.18 -37.75 19.35
CA THR A 19 -6.40 -37.66 18.56
C THR A 19 -6.04 -37.08 17.20
N LYS A 20 -6.08 -37.93 16.15
CA LYS A 20 -5.78 -37.53 14.78
C LYS A 20 -6.80 -36.47 14.37
N VAL A 21 -6.28 -35.31 13.97
CA VAL A 21 -7.09 -34.15 13.56
C VAL A 21 -7.83 -34.44 12.25
N SER A 22 -7.17 -35.13 11.32
CA SER A 22 -7.73 -35.55 10.04
C SER A 22 -7.03 -36.80 9.51
N ASP A 23 -7.50 -37.32 8.37
CA ASP A 23 -6.68 -38.21 7.55
C ASP A 23 -5.38 -37.50 7.15
N PRO A 24 -4.27 -38.24 6.93
CA PRO A 24 -3.03 -37.66 6.40
C PRO A 24 -3.29 -36.90 5.09
N LEU A 25 -2.78 -35.67 5.03
CA LEU A 25 -3.02 -34.76 3.92
C LEU A 25 -2.14 -35.10 2.72
N ARG A 26 -2.75 -35.15 1.54
CA ARG A 26 -2.09 -35.26 0.24
C ARG A 26 -2.42 -33.97 -0.50
N ILE A 27 -1.48 -33.04 -0.42
CA ILE A 27 -1.68 -31.64 -0.74
C ILE A 27 -1.32 -31.39 -2.20
N LEU A 28 -2.23 -30.77 -2.94
CA LEU A 28 -1.91 -30.12 -4.21
C LEU A 28 -1.63 -28.64 -3.93
N PHE A 29 -0.36 -28.25 -3.97
CA PHE A 29 0.08 -26.88 -3.72
C PHE A 29 0.18 -26.09 -5.03
N CYS A 30 -0.59 -25.03 -5.17
CA CYS A 30 -0.63 -24.18 -6.36
C CYS A 30 -0.01 -22.80 -6.03
N GLY A 31 1.05 -22.40 -6.74
CA GLY A 31 1.66 -21.08 -6.53
C GLY A 31 2.59 -20.65 -7.66
N SER A 32 3.30 -19.54 -7.48
CA SER A 32 4.14 -18.98 -8.56
C SER A 32 5.35 -18.19 -8.10
N ASP A 33 5.28 -17.47 -6.98
CA ASP A 33 6.28 -16.48 -6.55
C ASP A 33 6.91 -16.80 -5.19
N ASP A 34 7.80 -15.92 -4.72
CA ASP A 34 8.50 -16.09 -3.45
C ASP A 34 7.56 -16.07 -2.23
N PHE A 35 6.44 -15.33 -2.31
CA PHE A 35 5.41 -15.33 -1.28
C PHE A 35 4.81 -16.74 -1.10
N SER A 36 4.46 -17.38 -2.21
CA SER A 36 4.02 -18.79 -2.20
C SER A 36 5.14 -19.76 -1.79
N GLY A 37 6.39 -19.44 -2.11
CA GLY A 37 7.57 -20.24 -1.74
C GLY A 37 7.75 -20.40 -0.24
N ALA A 38 7.46 -19.36 0.56
CA ALA A 38 7.51 -19.46 2.02
C ALA A 38 6.53 -20.51 2.56
N SER A 39 5.30 -20.54 2.03
CA SER A 39 4.28 -21.52 2.41
C SER A 39 4.68 -22.94 1.99
N LEU A 40 5.22 -23.13 0.78
CA LEU A 40 5.69 -24.43 0.32
C LEU A 40 6.84 -24.99 1.19
N LYS A 41 7.81 -24.14 1.56
CA LYS A 41 8.90 -24.52 2.48
C LYS A 41 8.34 -24.99 3.82
N ALA A 42 7.45 -24.22 4.43
CA ALA A 42 6.86 -24.55 5.72
C ALA A 42 6.04 -25.85 5.68
N LEU A 43 5.25 -26.09 4.62
CA LEU A 43 4.52 -27.34 4.44
C LEU A 43 5.46 -28.54 4.27
N ASN A 44 6.53 -28.41 3.49
CA ASN A 44 7.48 -29.49 3.29
C ASN A 44 8.29 -29.81 4.56
N GLU A 45 8.63 -28.80 5.35
CA GLU A 45 9.18 -29.01 6.69
C GLU A 45 8.19 -29.72 7.61
N GLU A 46 6.92 -29.33 7.58
CA GLU A 46 5.89 -29.98 8.39
C GLU A 46 5.67 -31.43 7.99
N LYS A 47 5.65 -31.73 6.68
CA LYS A 47 5.63 -33.11 6.15
C LYS A 47 6.77 -33.96 6.70
N ARG A 48 7.99 -33.41 6.79
CA ARG A 48 9.16 -34.13 7.33
C ARG A 48 9.05 -34.36 8.84
N LYS A 49 8.47 -33.41 9.58
CA LYS A 49 8.33 -33.46 11.05
C LYS A 49 7.14 -34.29 11.50
N ASN A 50 6.05 -34.25 10.74
CA ASN A 50 4.74 -34.79 11.10
C ASN A 50 4.07 -35.45 9.88
N SER A 51 4.57 -36.62 9.51
CA SER A 51 4.06 -37.39 8.36
C SER A 51 2.63 -37.90 8.56
N ASP A 52 2.14 -37.94 9.80
CA ASP A 52 0.75 -38.27 10.11
C ASP A 52 -0.21 -37.13 9.73
N LEU A 53 0.25 -35.88 9.74
CA LEU A 53 -0.53 -34.72 9.28
C LEU A 53 -0.39 -34.53 7.77
N ILE A 54 0.83 -34.53 7.22
CA ILE A 54 1.06 -34.33 5.78
C ILE A 54 1.82 -35.54 5.22
N GLN A 55 1.16 -36.28 4.35
CA GLN A 55 1.70 -37.47 3.69
C GLN A 55 2.46 -37.12 2.41
N SER A 56 1.88 -36.29 1.53
CA SER A 56 2.50 -35.90 0.26
C SER A 56 2.16 -34.47 -0.14
N ILE A 57 3.02 -33.91 -1.00
CA ILE A 57 2.86 -32.58 -1.57
C ILE A 57 3.24 -32.69 -3.06
N ASP A 58 2.30 -32.33 -3.93
CA ASP A 58 2.49 -32.12 -5.36
C ASP A 58 2.38 -30.63 -5.66
N VAL A 59 3.22 -30.10 -6.55
CA VAL A 59 3.27 -28.66 -6.82
C VAL A 59 2.73 -28.36 -8.22
N VAL A 60 1.77 -27.45 -8.32
CA VAL A 60 1.33 -26.87 -9.59
C VAL A 60 1.94 -25.49 -9.73
N VAL A 61 2.67 -25.29 -10.82
CA VAL A 61 3.21 -23.99 -11.21
C VAL A 61 2.71 -23.63 -12.61
N ARG A 62 2.69 -22.34 -12.93
CA ARG A 62 2.43 -21.90 -14.30
C ARG A 62 3.68 -22.10 -15.16
N PRO A 63 3.55 -22.38 -16.47
CA PRO A 63 4.71 -22.40 -17.35
C PRO A 63 5.39 -21.03 -17.40
N GLY A 64 6.70 -21.02 -17.67
CA GLY A 64 7.47 -19.80 -17.89
C GLY A 64 6.87 -18.93 -19.01
N LYS A 65 6.99 -17.61 -18.87
CA LYS A 65 6.45 -16.66 -19.85
C LYS A 65 7.56 -15.99 -20.64
N PRO A 66 7.39 -15.76 -21.95
CA PRO A 66 8.28 -14.92 -22.74
C PRO A 66 8.30 -13.48 -22.22
N THR A 67 9.50 -12.91 -22.08
CA THR A 67 9.77 -11.59 -21.52
C THR A 67 10.91 -10.89 -22.26
N GLY A 68 11.14 -9.62 -21.95
CA GLY A 68 12.18 -8.79 -22.58
C GLY A 68 11.78 -8.23 -23.95
N ARG A 69 12.66 -7.42 -24.55
CA ARG A 69 12.44 -6.88 -25.91
C ARG A 69 12.50 -8.03 -26.92
N GLY A 70 11.44 -8.19 -27.70
CA GLY A 70 11.33 -9.28 -28.67
C GLY A 70 10.97 -10.64 -28.07
N LEU A 71 10.61 -10.70 -26.78
CA LEU A 71 10.07 -11.90 -26.11
C LEU A 71 10.96 -13.15 -26.21
N LYS A 72 12.29 -12.97 -26.25
CA LYS A 72 13.25 -14.08 -26.39
C LYS A 72 13.62 -14.77 -25.08
N GLU A 73 13.46 -14.09 -23.95
CA GLU A 73 13.84 -14.61 -22.63
C GLU A 73 12.63 -15.23 -21.95
N ILE A 74 12.72 -16.50 -21.54
CA ILE A 74 11.67 -17.15 -20.76
C ILE A 74 11.94 -16.89 -19.29
N ARG A 75 11.01 -16.19 -18.63
CA ARG A 75 11.02 -16.03 -17.18
C ARG A 75 10.22 -17.16 -16.54
N GLU A 76 10.95 -18.07 -15.92
CA GLU A 76 10.36 -19.15 -15.11
C GLU A 76 9.80 -18.62 -13.77
N PRO A 77 8.76 -19.25 -13.20
CA PRO A 77 8.26 -18.90 -11.87
C PRO A 77 9.29 -19.32 -10.80
N PRO A 78 9.63 -18.44 -9.84
CA PRO A 78 10.54 -18.78 -8.74
C PRO A 78 10.15 -20.07 -7.98
N LEU A 79 8.84 -20.32 -7.82
CA LEU A 79 8.35 -21.51 -7.13
C LEU A 79 8.79 -22.83 -7.79
N LYS A 80 8.97 -22.85 -9.12
CA LYS A 80 9.40 -24.04 -9.85
C LYS A 80 10.79 -24.49 -9.42
N ALA A 81 11.74 -23.55 -9.37
CA ALA A 81 13.10 -23.81 -8.92
C ALA A 81 13.12 -24.34 -7.48
N LEU A 82 12.34 -23.72 -6.59
CA LEU A 82 12.21 -24.15 -5.20
C LEU A 82 11.60 -25.56 -5.08
N ALA A 83 10.54 -25.87 -5.82
CA ALA A 83 9.93 -27.20 -5.79
C ALA A 83 10.91 -28.29 -6.28
N THR A 84 11.72 -27.99 -7.29
CA THR A 84 12.79 -28.87 -7.76
C THR A 84 13.85 -29.08 -6.67
N GLU A 85 14.31 -28.02 -6.02
CA GLU A 85 15.27 -28.09 -4.90
C GLU A 85 14.75 -28.96 -3.74
N LEU A 86 13.46 -28.86 -3.42
CA LEU A 86 12.83 -29.64 -2.37
C LEU A 86 12.52 -31.09 -2.78
N GLY A 87 12.74 -31.46 -4.04
CA GLY A 87 12.46 -32.80 -4.59
C GLY A 87 10.97 -33.13 -4.65
N LEU A 88 10.11 -32.13 -4.90
CA LEU A 88 8.66 -32.30 -4.98
C LEU A 88 8.21 -32.52 -6.45
N PRO A 89 7.19 -33.36 -6.71
CA PRO A 89 6.60 -33.49 -8.03
C PRO A 89 6.04 -32.16 -8.54
N ILE A 90 6.27 -31.83 -9.80
CA ILE A 90 5.85 -30.56 -10.42
C ILE A 90 4.91 -30.83 -11.59
N HIS A 91 3.82 -30.08 -11.63
CA HIS A 91 2.83 -30.05 -12.71
C HIS A 91 2.77 -28.65 -13.30
N GLU A 92 3.24 -28.46 -14.52
CA GLU A 92 3.17 -27.16 -15.20
C GLU A 92 1.81 -26.97 -15.89
N ARG A 93 1.05 -25.95 -15.50
CA ARG A 93 -0.31 -25.70 -16.01
C ARG A 93 -0.61 -24.22 -16.16
N ASP A 94 -1.06 -23.83 -17.35
CA ASP A 94 -1.65 -22.51 -17.64
C ASP A 94 -3.19 -22.54 -17.57
N THR A 95 -3.78 -23.74 -17.66
CA THR A 95 -5.20 -24.04 -17.48
C THR A 95 -5.39 -25.37 -16.76
N PHE A 96 -6.51 -25.51 -16.06
CA PHE A 96 -6.96 -26.79 -15.52
C PHE A 96 -7.86 -27.56 -16.49
N THR A 97 -8.24 -27.02 -17.64
CA THR A 97 -9.13 -27.71 -18.58
C THR A 97 -8.52 -29.04 -19.03
N GLY A 98 -9.30 -30.13 -18.93
CA GLY A 98 -8.87 -31.48 -19.33
C GLY A 98 -7.81 -32.14 -18.42
N TRP A 99 -7.43 -31.50 -17.31
CA TRP A 99 -6.44 -32.03 -16.38
C TRP A 99 -7.10 -32.62 -15.13
N ASN A 100 -6.61 -33.78 -14.67
CA ASN A 100 -7.01 -34.36 -13.40
C ASN A 100 -5.86 -34.21 -12.40
N MET A 101 -6.21 -33.86 -11.17
CA MET A 101 -5.22 -33.81 -10.10
C MET A 101 -4.71 -35.21 -9.74
N PRO A 102 -3.50 -35.33 -9.16
CA PRO A 102 -2.96 -36.60 -8.71
C PRO A 102 -3.96 -37.37 -7.84
N ASP A 103 -3.99 -38.70 -8.03
CA ASP A 103 -4.92 -39.57 -7.34
C ASP A 103 -4.82 -39.41 -5.81
N ALA A 104 -5.98 -39.48 -5.15
CA ALA A 104 -6.14 -39.35 -3.71
C ALA A 104 -5.81 -37.96 -3.11
N THR A 105 -5.50 -36.93 -3.91
CA THR A 105 -5.42 -35.53 -3.44
C THR A 105 -6.66 -35.22 -2.58
N ASN A 106 -6.45 -34.78 -1.34
CA ASN A 106 -7.55 -34.52 -0.40
C ASN A 106 -7.60 -33.08 0.09
N LEU A 107 -6.61 -32.26 -0.24
CA LEU A 107 -6.58 -30.82 0.06
C LEU A 107 -5.85 -30.07 -1.04
N ILE A 108 -6.41 -28.95 -1.49
CA ILE A 108 -5.74 -28.00 -2.38
C ILE A 108 -5.28 -26.79 -1.57
N VAL A 109 -4.05 -26.35 -1.75
CA VAL A 109 -3.54 -25.12 -1.12
C VAL A 109 -3.08 -24.17 -2.22
N ALA A 110 -3.78 -23.06 -2.41
CA ALA A 110 -3.38 -22.03 -3.37
C ALA A 110 -2.75 -20.85 -2.64
N VAL A 111 -1.59 -20.38 -3.11
CA VAL A 111 -0.93 -19.17 -2.58
C VAL A 111 -0.34 -18.42 -3.76
N SER A 112 -0.79 -17.19 -4.01
CA SER A 112 -0.32 -16.35 -5.13
C SER A 112 -0.22 -17.07 -6.50
N PHE A 113 -1.22 -17.90 -6.83
CA PHE A 113 -1.18 -18.72 -8.05
C PHE A 113 -1.69 -17.99 -9.30
N GLY A 114 -2.69 -17.11 -9.14
CA GLY A 114 -3.24 -16.30 -10.24
C GLY A 114 -3.98 -17.08 -11.32
N LEU A 115 -4.34 -18.34 -11.07
CA LEU A 115 -5.24 -19.16 -11.88
C LEU A 115 -6.36 -19.69 -10.97
N PHE A 116 -7.59 -19.65 -11.45
CA PHE A 116 -8.76 -20.07 -10.69
C PHE A 116 -8.83 -21.60 -10.59
N VAL A 117 -8.99 -22.15 -9.38
CA VAL A 117 -9.15 -23.59 -9.18
C VAL A 117 -10.62 -23.95 -9.42
N PRO A 118 -10.95 -24.76 -10.46
CA PRO A 118 -12.33 -25.01 -10.82
C PRO A 118 -13.07 -25.86 -9.76
N PRO A 119 -14.40 -25.71 -9.64
CA PRO A 119 -15.22 -26.42 -8.66
C PRO A 119 -15.01 -27.95 -8.69
N ARG A 120 -14.84 -28.53 -9.88
CA ARG A 120 -14.62 -29.98 -10.04
C ARG A 120 -13.39 -30.50 -9.28
N LEU A 121 -12.33 -29.68 -9.16
CA LEU A 121 -11.13 -30.07 -8.41
C LEU A 121 -11.33 -29.82 -6.91
N LEU A 122 -11.95 -28.69 -6.55
CA LEU A 122 -12.29 -28.40 -5.15
C LEU A 122 -13.20 -29.48 -4.54
N HIS A 123 -14.24 -29.91 -5.25
CA HIS A 123 -15.19 -30.92 -4.76
C HIS A 123 -14.60 -32.33 -4.73
N ALA A 124 -13.62 -32.63 -5.58
CA ALA A 124 -12.94 -33.92 -5.59
C ALA A 124 -11.92 -34.04 -4.44
N ALA A 125 -11.44 -32.92 -3.89
CA ALA A 125 -10.62 -32.91 -2.68
C ALA A 125 -11.52 -32.97 -1.44
N LYS A 126 -11.35 -34.00 -0.59
CA LYS A 126 -12.18 -34.21 0.62
C LYS A 126 -12.32 -32.96 1.51
N TYR A 127 -11.25 -32.19 1.67
CA TYR A 127 -11.20 -30.99 2.51
C TYR A 127 -11.28 -29.69 1.69
N GLY A 128 -11.63 -29.78 0.40
CA GLY A 128 -11.72 -28.63 -0.49
C GLY A 128 -10.35 -27.99 -0.73
N GLY A 129 -10.29 -26.67 -0.55
CA GLY A 129 -9.03 -25.95 -0.65
C GLY A 129 -8.91 -24.73 0.24
N LEU A 130 -7.67 -24.33 0.48
CA LEU A 130 -7.27 -23.20 1.30
C LEU A 130 -6.50 -22.17 0.47
N ASN A 131 -6.60 -20.91 0.88
CA ASN A 131 -5.82 -19.81 0.35
C ASN A 131 -5.19 -18.98 1.47
N VAL A 132 -3.92 -18.62 1.30
CA VAL A 132 -3.21 -17.66 2.17
C VAL A 132 -3.24 -16.30 1.48
N HIS A 133 -4.01 -15.37 2.02
CA HIS A 133 -4.21 -14.04 1.45
C HIS A 133 -3.45 -12.99 2.27
N PRO A 134 -2.57 -12.16 1.67
CA PRO A 134 -1.75 -11.19 2.39
C PRO A 134 -2.50 -9.89 2.69
N SER A 135 -3.66 -10.03 3.33
CA SER A 135 -4.38 -8.95 3.99
C SER A 135 -5.18 -9.50 5.16
N LEU A 136 -5.70 -8.60 5.99
CA LEU A 136 -6.71 -8.90 6.99
C LEU A 136 -8.10 -8.91 6.35
N LEU A 137 -8.49 -9.99 5.68
CA LEU A 137 -9.80 -10.11 5.02
C LEU A 137 -10.96 -9.77 5.98
N PRO A 138 -12.03 -9.10 5.51
CA PRO A 138 -12.40 -8.89 4.11
C PRO A 138 -11.75 -7.67 3.44
N TYR A 139 -10.85 -6.96 4.12
CA TYR A 139 -10.12 -5.82 3.56
C TYR A 139 -9.15 -6.27 2.44
N TYR A 140 -9.03 -5.46 1.39
CA TYR A 140 -8.07 -5.63 0.31
C TYR A 140 -8.15 -6.95 -0.47
N ARG A 141 -9.35 -7.54 -0.64
CA ARG A 141 -9.55 -8.67 -1.56
C ARG A 141 -9.00 -8.34 -2.96
N GLY A 142 -8.46 -9.32 -3.68
CA GLY A 142 -8.08 -9.19 -5.07
C GLY A 142 -6.58 -9.34 -5.34
N ALA A 143 -6.16 -8.84 -6.50
CA ALA A 143 -4.89 -9.22 -7.10
C ALA A 143 -3.66 -8.44 -6.61
N ALA A 144 -3.81 -7.32 -5.88
CA ALA A 144 -2.66 -6.52 -5.42
C ALA A 144 -2.79 -5.98 -3.98
N PRO A 145 -3.14 -6.82 -2.98
CA PRO A 145 -3.37 -6.41 -1.58
C PRO A 145 -2.20 -5.63 -0.97
N LEU A 146 -0.97 -6.12 -1.14
CA LEU A 146 0.24 -5.48 -0.58
C LEU A 146 0.46 -4.07 -1.12
N HIS A 147 0.33 -3.88 -2.43
CA HIS A 147 0.53 -2.58 -3.06
C HIS A 147 -0.56 -1.59 -2.62
N ARG A 148 -1.81 -2.04 -2.59
CA ARG A 148 -2.97 -1.19 -2.27
C ARG A 148 -2.99 -0.80 -0.80
N THR A 149 -2.63 -1.72 0.11
CA THR A 149 -2.38 -1.44 1.53
C THR A 149 -1.41 -0.27 1.70
N LEU A 150 -0.28 -0.29 0.99
CA LEU A 150 0.71 0.78 1.06
C LEU A 150 0.24 2.07 0.39
N LEU A 151 -0.44 2.00 -0.76
CA LEU A 151 -0.94 3.18 -1.47
C LEU A 151 -2.01 3.93 -0.68
N ASP A 152 -2.88 3.20 0.01
CA ASP A 152 -4.00 3.73 0.79
C ASP A 152 -3.58 4.15 2.20
N THR A 153 -2.29 4.05 2.55
CA THR A 153 -1.77 4.40 3.87
C THR A 153 -2.47 3.68 5.00
N ALA A 154 -2.78 2.39 4.81
CA ALA A 154 -3.34 1.59 5.88
C ALA A 154 -2.37 1.59 7.08
N ASP A 155 -2.91 1.80 8.28
CA ASP A 155 -2.13 1.75 9.52
C ASP A 155 -1.59 0.35 9.77
N LYS A 156 -2.44 -0.66 9.54
CA LYS A 156 -2.19 -2.06 9.89
C LYS A 156 -2.51 -2.97 8.72
N THR A 157 -1.86 -4.12 8.67
CA THR A 157 -2.20 -5.22 7.76
C THR A 157 -1.82 -6.55 8.39
N GLY A 158 -1.95 -7.63 7.63
CA GLY A 158 -1.80 -8.97 8.15
C GLY A 158 -2.02 -10.01 7.06
N VAL A 159 -2.26 -11.24 7.51
CA VAL A 159 -2.52 -12.38 6.64
C VAL A 159 -3.79 -13.08 7.10
N SER A 160 -4.54 -13.60 6.14
CA SER A 160 -5.72 -14.43 6.40
C SER A 160 -5.56 -15.80 5.77
N LEU A 161 -5.97 -16.83 6.49
CA LEU A 161 -6.22 -18.16 5.96
C LEU A 161 -7.72 -18.26 5.69
N GLN A 162 -8.09 -18.55 4.46
CA GLN A 162 -9.48 -18.73 4.04
C GLN A 162 -9.65 -20.03 3.26
N THR A 163 -10.88 -20.48 3.07
CA THR A 163 -11.17 -21.49 2.05
C THR A 163 -11.02 -20.92 0.64
N LEU A 164 -10.93 -21.79 -0.36
CA LEU A 164 -11.16 -21.43 -1.75
C LEU A 164 -12.66 -21.42 -2.04
N ASP A 165 -13.13 -20.37 -2.70
CA ASP A 165 -14.51 -20.24 -3.18
C ASP A 165 -14.61 -20.77 -4.62
N ASP A 166 -15.74 -21.39 -4.94
CA ASP A 166 -15.98 -22.10 -6.19
C ASP A 166 -16.38 -21.16 -7.35
N LYS A 167 -16.60 -19.86 -7.08
CA LYS A 167 -17.04 -18.87 -8.06
C LYS A 167 -16.14 -17.63 -8.15
N GLN A 168 -15.51 -17.22 -7.06
CA GLN A 168 -14.83 -15.93 -6.95
C GLN A 168 -13.49 -16.05 -6.21
N PHE A 169 -12.54 -15.20 -6.58
CA PHE A 169 -11.30 -15.07 -5.82
C PHE A 169 -11.54 -14.38 -4.47
N ASP A 170 -10.81 -14.84 -3.46
CA ASP A 170 -10.77 -14.26 -2.11
C ASP A 170 -12.14 -14.09 -1.45
N ARG A 171 -13.04 -15.05 -1.72
CA ARG A 171 -14.42 -15.07 -1.21
C ARG A 171 -14.76 -16.29 -0.39
N GLY A 172 -13.77 -17.10 -0.04
CA GLY A 172 -13.98 -18.21 0.88
C GLY A 172 -14.21 -17.73 2.31
N MET A 173 -14.59 -18.71 3.14
CA MET A 173 -14.77 -18.54 4.57
C MET A 173 -13.43 -18.21 5.22
N ILE A 174 -13.38 -17.18 6.06
CA ILE A 174 -12.15 -16.74 6.72
C ILE A 174 -11.95 -17.59 7.98
N LEU A 175 -10.97 -18.49 7.95
CA LEU A 175 -10.74 -19.48 9.00
C LEU A 175 -9.82 -18.97 10.11
N ALA A 176 -8.88 -18.09 9.75
CA ALA A 176 -7.99 -17.45 10.70
C ALA A 176 -7.41 -16.16 10.11
N ARG A 177 -7.05 -15.22 10.99
CA ARG A 177 -6.41 -13.95 10.64
C ARG A 177 -5.31 -13.66 11.63
N GLN A 178 -4.24 -13.03 11.18
CA GLN A 178 -3.17 -12.59 12.05
C GLN A 178 -2.65 -11.23 11.60
N ILE A 179 -2.60 -10.29 12.54
CA ILE A 179 -2.01 -8.97 12.32
C ILE A 179 -0.50 -9.14 12.19
N LEU A 180 0.08 -8.42 11.22
CA LEU A 180 1.52 -8.38 11.02
C LEU A 180 2.16 -7.48 12.07
N LYS A 181 3.16 -8.02 12.75
CA LYS A 181 3.96 -7.33 13.75
C LYS A 181 5.30 -6.91 13.17
N TRP A 182 5.77 -5.75 13.58
CA TRP A 182 7.05 -5.16 13.22
C TRP A 182 7.96 -5.08 14.44
N ASP A 183 9.11 -4.42 14.30
CA ASP A 183 10.04 -4.19 15.40
C ASP A 183 9.33 -3.60 16.63
N ASN A 184 9.75 -4.06 17.81
CA ASN A 184 9.13 -3.73 19.11
C ASN A 184 7.64 -4.15 19.23
N ASP A 185 7.21 -5.20 18.51
CA ASP A 185 5.83 -5.72 18.51
C ASP A 185 4.76 -4.70 18.04
N SER A 186 5.20 -3.69 17.29
CA SER A 186 4.30 -2.70 16.69
C SER A 186 3.40 -3.34 15.64
N GLU A 187 2.12 -2.98 15.62
CA GLU A 187 1.16 -3.38 14.58
C GLU A 187 1.10 -2.39 13.42
N TYR A 188 1.76 -1.24 13.56
CA TYR A 188 1.71 -0.16 12.59
C TYR A 188 2.76 -0.36 11.51
N ILE A 189 2.34 -0.29 10.25
CA ILE A 189 3.22 -0.37 9.08
C ILE A 189 4.24 0.78 9.16
N PRO A 190 5.56 0.50 9.14
CA PRO A 190 6.58 1.52 9.22
C PRO A 190 6.46 2.57 8.11
N GLU A 191 6.67 3.85 8.46
CA GLU A 191 6.84 4.87 7.43
C GLU A 191 8.04 4.51 6.58
N GLY A 192 7.88 4.52 5.26
CA GLY A 192 8.95 4.09 4.36
C GLY A 192 8.88 2.62 3.92
N CYS A 193 7.97 1.80 4.47
CA CYS A 193 7.87 0.39 4.11
C CYS A 193 7.77 0.20 2.59
N THR A 194 8.60 -0.71 2.08
CA THR A 194 8.60 -1.14 0.67
C THR A 194 7.64 -2.32 0.47
N VAL A 195 7.25 -2.58 -0.77
CA VAL A 195 6.45 -3.77 -1.12
C VAL A 195 7.21 -5.05 -0.77
N GLN A 196 8.53 -5.09 -1.01
CA GLN A 196 9.35 -6.27 -0.74
C GLN A 196 9.38 -6.59 0.76
N GLN A 197 9.68 -5.60 1.62
CA GLN A 197 9.68 -5.79 3.07
C GLN A 197 8.32 -6.29 3.58
N LEU A 198 7.23 -5.71 3.06
CA LEU A 198 5.89 -6.13 3.43
C LEU A 198 5.58 -7.55 2.95
N GLN A 199 6.01 -7.90 1.73
CA GLN A 199 5.86 -9.24 1.17
C GLN A 199 6.62 -10.27 1.99
N ASP A 200 7.87 -9.99 2.37
CA ASP A 200 8.71 -10.92 3.14
C ASP A 200 8.10 -11.22 4.51
N ALA A 201 7.67 -10.16 5.22
CA ALA A 201 7.02 -10.30 6.52
C ALA A 201 5.66 -11.02 6.42
N ALA A 202 4.84 -10.70 5.42
CA ALA A 202 3.56 -11.37 5.19
C ALA A 202 3.74 -12.83 4.74
N ALA A 203 4.76 -13.15 3.94
CA ALA A 203 5.04 -14.50 3.48
C ALA A 203 5.41 -15.41 4.66
N ALA A 204 6.28 -14.93 5.54
CA ALA A 204 6.67 -15.65 6.76
C ALA A 204 5.47 -15.88 7.69
N LEU A 205 4.67 -14.84 7.94
CA LEU A 205 3.47 -14.94 8.78
C LEU A 205 2.43 -15.89 8.18
N GLY A 206 2.20 -15.80 6.87
CA GLY A 206 1.23 -16.63 6.17
C GLY A 206 1.60 -18.10 6.17
N ALA A 207 2.89 -18.41 6.00
CA ALA A 207 3.38 -19.78 6.08
C ALA A 207 3.17 -20.39 7.48
N GLN A 208 3.44 -19.61 8.53
CA GLN A 208 3.18 -20.02 9.92
C GLN A 208 1.69 -20.22 10.19
N LEU A 209 0.85 -19.27 9.75
CA LEU A 209 -0.60 -19.33 9.92
C LEU A 209 -1.19 -20.54 9.21
N LEU A 210 -0.71 -20.87 8.02
CA LEU A 210 -1.13 -22.05 7.27
C LEU A 210 -0.81 -23.34 8.01
N VAL A 211 0.45 -23.55 8.42
CA VAL A 211 0.85 -24.78 9.14
C VAL A 211 0.11 -24.90 10.48
N LYS A 212 -0.01 -23.80 11.22
CA LYS A 212 -0.79 -23.76 12.46
C LYS A 212 -2.25 -24.13 12.19
N GLY A 213 -2.87 -23.56 11.17
CA GLY A 213 -4.25 -23.87 10.80
C GLY A 213 -4.47 -25.33 10.45
N LEU A 214 -3.52 -25.97 9.75
CA LEU A 214 -3.59 -27.42 9.47
C LEU A 214 -3.46 -28.26 10.74
N ARG A 215 -2.55 -27.90 11.66
CA ARG A 215 -2.39 -28.59 12.95
C ARG A 215 -3.63 -28.45 13.84
N ASP A 216 -4.25 -27.28 13.82
CA ASP A 216 -5.46 -26.98 14.59
C ASP A 216 -6.73 -27.57 13.94
N GLY A 217 -6.63 -28.12 12.73
CA GLY A 217 -7.74 -28.77 12.03
C GLY A 217 -8.71 -27.82 11.37
N LEU A 218 -8.29 -26.59 11.05
CA LEU A 218 -9.17 -25.58 10.44
C LEU A 218 -9.69 -25.98 9.05
N HIS A 219 -9.06 -26.95 8.39
CA HIS A 219 -9.53 -27.53 7.13
C HIS A 219 -10.64 -28.59 7.29
N VAL A 220 -10.97 -28.98 8.53
CA VAL A 220 -11.91 -30.06 8.82
C VAL A 220 -13.29 -29.48 9.14
N PRO A 221 -14.36 -29.88 8.43
CA PRO A 221 -15.71 -29.44 8.75
C PRO A 221 -16.17 -29.86 10.17
N PRO A 222 -17.08 -29.10 10.82
CA PRO A 222 -17.71 -27.87 10.32
C PRO A 222 -16.74 -26.68 10.36
N LEU A 223 -16.66 -25.96 9.24
CA LEU A 223 -15.83 -24.76 9.12
C LEU A 223 -16.54 -23.57 9.77
N ARG A 224 -15.77 -22.64 10.32
CA ARG A 224 -16.27 -21.45 11.02
C ARG A 224 -15.63 -20.20 10.45
N ASP A 225 -16.45 -19.19 10.15
CA ASP A 225 -15.96 -17.89 9.70
C ASP A 225 -15.66 -17.02 10.92
N VAL A 226 -14.37 -16.73 11.15
CA VAL A 226 -13.95 -15.92 12.30
C VAL A 226 -14.42 -14.47 12.20
N VAL A 227 -14.77 -13.99 11.01
CA VAL A 227 -15.28 -12.63 10.82
C VAL A 227 -16.78 -12.56 11.08
N GLU A 228 -17.53 -13.61 10.78
CA GLU A 228 -18.96 -13.67 11.10
C GLU A 228 -19.20 -13.99 12.59
N GLU A 229 -18.33 -14.78 13.21
CA GLU A 229 -18.47 -15.19 14.62
C GLU A 229 -17.97 -14.15 15.63
N ASP A 230 -17.05 -13.26 15.23
CA ASP A 230 -16.43 -12.28 16.14
C ASP A 230 -17.17 -10.93 16.08
N PRO A 231 -17.95 -10.57 17.12
CA PRO A 231 -18.70 -9.31 17.15
C PRO A 231 -17.81 -8.07 17.26
N ASP A 232 -16.54 -8.22 17.65
CA ASP A 232 -15.59 -7.11 17.75
C ASP A 232 -15.02 -6.72 16.39
N ILE A 233 -15.15 -7.60 15.38
CA ILE A 233 -14.72 -7.31 14.00
C ILE A 233 -15.78 -6.44 13.31
N ARG A 234 -15.60 -5.13 13.41
CA ARG A 234 -16.41 -4.16 12.67
C ARG A 234 -16.02 -4.13 11.20
N ILE A 235 -16.96 -4.52 10.33
CA ILE A 235 -16.83 -4.40 8.88
C ILE A 235 -17.45 -3.06 8.44
N PRO A 236 -16.67 -2.13 7.87
CA PRO A 236 -17.19 -0.89 7.31
C PRO A 236 -18.13 -1.17 6.13
N THR A 237 -19.07 -0.25 5.87
CA THR A 237 -19.94 -0.30 4.69
C THR A 237 -19.16 -0.30 3.37
N HIS A 238 -18.01 0.37 3.34
CA HIS A 238 -17.10 0.39 2.20
C HIS A 238 -15.77 -0.27 2.57
N LEU A 239 -15.54 -1.45 1.99
CA LEU A 239 -14.27 -2.15 2.13
C LEU A 239 -13.31 -1.75 1.01
N PRO A 240 -12.04 -1.45 1.33
CA PRO A 240 -11.04 -1.24 0.29
C PRO A 240 -10.86 -2.53 -0.51
N TYR A 241 -10.92 -2.42 -1.83
CA TYR A 241 -10.65 -3.50 -2.76
C TYR A 241 -9.24 -3.34 -3.34
N ALA A 242 -8.58 -4.45 -3.68
CA ALA A 242 -7.21 -4.45 -4.18
C ALA A 242 -7.11 -4.90 -5.65
N PRO A 243 -7.56 -4.09 -6.62
CA PRO A 243 -7.43 -4.43 -8.02
C PRO A 243 -5.95 -4.45 -8.43
N LYS A 244 -5.65 -5.28 -9.43
CA LYS A 244 -4.31 -5.40 -10.03
C LYS A 244 -3.71 -4.03 -10.33
N ILE A 245 -2.43 -3.83 -10.02
CA ILE A 245 -1.70 -2.62 -10.41
C ILE A 245 -1.51 -2.61 -11.93
N THR A 246 -1.83 -1.48 -12.55
CA THR A 246 -1.71 -1.21 -13.98
C THR A 246 -0.78 -0.02 -14.22
N SER A 247 -0.44 0.24 -15.49
CA SER A 247 0.31 1.44 -15.87
C SER A 247 -0.45 2.74 -15.55
N TRP A 248 -1.78 2.69 -15.44
CA TRP A 248 -2.61 3.85 -15.13
C TRP A 248 -2.51 4.29 -13.67
N ASP A 249 -2.27 3.35 -12.75
CA ASP A 249 -2.06 3.66 -11.33
C ASP A 249 -0.83 4.56 -11.10
N ARG A 250 0.09 4.60 -12.07
CA ARG A 250 1.29 5.44 -12.06
C ARG A 250 1.01 6.90 -12.39
N GLN A 251 -0.21 7.25 -12.84
CA GLN A 251 -0.67 8.63 -12.83
C GLN A 251 -1.18 8.98 -11.43
N PRO A 252 -0.50 9.86 -10.67
CA PRO A 252 -0.96 10.19 -9.33
C PRO A 252 -2.34 10.88 -9.40
N PRO A 253 -3.29 10.52 -8.52
CA PRO A 253 -4.58 11.17 -8.44
C PRO A 253 -4.43 12.67 -8.21
N ARG A 254 -5.41 13.44 -8.67
CA ARG A 254 -5.33 14.91 -8.68
C ARG A 254 -5.14 15.50 -7.29
N ASN A 255 -5.86 14.96 -6.31
CA ASN A 255 -5.84 15.33 -4.90
C ASN A 255 -4.65 14.71 -4.13
N GLN A 256 -3.94 13.75 -4.71
CA GLN A 256 -2.83 13.05 -4.08
C GLN A 256 -1.49 13.35 -4.75
N PHE A 257 -1.30 14.59 -5.20
CA PHE A 257 -0.05 15.06 -5.79
C PHE A 257 0.87 15.72 -4.75
N GLY A 258 0.86 15.28 -3.48
CA GLY A 258 1.75 15.80 -2.42
C GLY A 258 3.13 15.12 -2.41
N ALA A 259 4.12 15.72 -1.76
CA ALA A 259 5.49 15.19 -1.71
C ALA A 259 5.57 13.76 -1.12
N LYS A 260 4.97 13.52 0.05
CA LYS A 260 4.90 12.19 0.67
C LYS A 260 4.16 11.17 -0.20
N SER A 261 3.06 11.58 -0.84
CA SER A 261 2.30 10.73 -1.77
C SER A 261 3.12 10.33 -2.99
N LEU A 262 3.81 11.28 -3.64
CA LEU A 262 4.68 11.02 -4.78
C LEU A 262 5.81 10.05 -4.40
N ALA A 263 6.49 10.29 -3.29
CA ALA A 263 7.56 9.41 -2.81
C ALA A 263 7.05 7.99 -2.52
N ARG A 264 5.90 7.88 -1.83
CA ARG A 264 5.26 6.59 -1.53
C ARG A 264 4.86 5.85 -2.79
N ARG A 265 4.15 6.51 -3.71
CA ARG A 265 3.73 5.92 -4.99
C ARG A 265 4.93 5.46 -5.79
N GLN A 266 6.00 6.25 -5.87
CA GLN A 266 7.19 5.81 -6.57
C GLN A 266 7.80 4.56 -5.94
N ARG A 267 7.92 4.53 -4.61
CA ARG A 267 8.44 3.38 -3.88
C ARG A 267 7.60 2.12 -4.10
N VAL A 268 6.28 2.25 -4.24
CA VAL A 268 5.35 1.12 -4.32
C VAL A 268 5.12 0.63 -5.74
N ILE A 269 4.94 1.52 -6.71
CA ILE A 269 4.52 1.16 -8.09
C ILE A 269 5.52 1.59 -9.18
N GLY A 270 6.67 2.15 -8.77
CA GLY A 270 7.75 2.57 -9.66
C GLY A 270 7.53 3.96 -10.29
N PRO A 271 8.17 4.24 -11.45
CA PRO A 271 8.12 5.55 -12.08
C PRO A 271 6.70 6.06 -12.29
N LEU A 272 6.49 7.32 -11.91
CA LEU A 272 5.18 7.98 -12.02
C LEU A 272 5.10 8.78 -13.32
N TRP A 273 3.91 9.15 -13.75
CA TRP A 273 3.77 10.00 -14.92
C TRP A 273 2.63 11.00 -14.79
N PHE A 274 2.74 12.10 -15.53
CA PHE A 274 1.67 13.08 -15.69
C PHE A 274 1.73 13.70 -17.08
N MET A 275 0.62 14.28 -17.52
CA MET A 275 0.56 15.01 -18.79
C MET A 275 0.84 16.49 -18.53
N ALA A 276 1.62 17.12 -19.39
CA ALA A 276 1.86 18.56 -19.38
C ALA A 276 1.63 19.16 -20.77
N GLU A 277 1.13 20.40 -20.81
CA GLU A 277 1.00 21.17 -22.05
C GLU A 277 2.40 21.56 -22.56
N GLY A 278 2.75 21.08 -23.76
CA GLY A 278 4.02 21.36 -24.41
C GLY A 278 4.13 22.79 -24.94
N PRO A 279 5.31 23.20 -25.39
CA PRO A 279 5.53 24.52 -26.00
C PRO A 279 4.66 24.78 -27.24
N ASP A 280 4.32 23.69 -27.95
CA ASP A 280 3.44 23.63 -29.12
C ASP A 280 1.94 23.58 -28.76
N GLY A 281 1.61 23.65 -27.46
CA GLY A 281 0.25 23.46 -26.94
C GLY A 281 -0.20 21.99 -26.89
N ALA A 282 0.62 21.05 -27.38
CA ALA A 282 0.27 19.64 -27.43
C ALA A 282 0.54 18.95 -26.08
N PRO A 283 -0.34 18.03 -25.63
CA PRO A 283 -0.11 17.29 -24.39
C PRO A 283 1.06 16.31 -24.53
N LYS A 284 2.06 16.38 -23.64
CA LYS A 284 3.17 15.44 -23.58
C LYS A 284 3.20 14.70 -22.25
N ARG A 285 3.50 13.41 -22.29
CA ARG A 285 3.68 12.59 -21.10
C ARG A 285 5.07 12.78 -20.53
N ILE A 286 5.13 13.29 -19.30
CA ILE A 286 6.34 13.42 -18.50
C ILE A 286 6.35 12.29 -17.46
N ILE A 287 7.45 11.55 -17.41
CA ILE A 287 7.71 10.45 -16.50
C ILE A 287 8.67 10.94 -15.41
N ILE A 288 8.27 10.75 -14.16
CA ILE A 288 9.07 10.98 -12.96
C ILE A 288 9.79 9.67 -12.65
N GLU A 289 11.08 9.63 -12.94
CA GLU A 289 11.92 8.43 -12.71
C GLU A 289 12.29 8.31 -11.23
N GLN A 290 12.53 9.44 -10.57
CA GLN A 290 12.99 9.49 -9.19
C GLN A 290 12.37 10.65 -8.39
N VAL A 291 12.02 10.36 -7.13
CA VAL A 291 11.47 11.26 -6.12
C VAL A 291 12.22 10.96 -4.84
N ASP A 292 13.04 11.91 -4.43
CA ASP A 292 13.70 11.92 -3.13
C ASP A 292 12.80 12.73 -2.18
N LEU A 293 12.27 12.08 -1.15
CA LEU A 293 11.55 12.79 -0.09
C LEU A 293 12.59 13.47 0.80
N VAL A 294 12.43 14.77 1.02
CA VAL A 294 13.26 15.53 1.95
C VAL A 294 12.40 15.98 3.11
N ASP A 295 12.59 15.33 4.25
CA ASP A 295 11.95 15.71 5.50
C ASP A 295 12.52 17.03 6.02
N CYS A 296 11.64 17.86 6.56
CA CYS A 296 11.95 19.20 7.05
C CYS A 296 11.91 19.28 8.58
N GLU A 297 11.91 18.12 9.26
CA GLU A 297 12.06 18.04 10.70
C GLU A 297 13.35 18.79 11.12
N ASP A 298 13.28 19.56 12.20
CA ASP A 298 14.29 20.53 12.68
C ASP A 298 14.38 21.93 12.05
N LYS A 299 13.30 22.45 11.44
CA LYS A 299 13.19 23.93 11.26
C LYS A 299 12.66 24.71 12.46
N THR A 300 12.22 24.02 13.52
CA THR A 300 11.76 24.65 14.78
C THR A 300 12.78 24.57 15.92
N ARG A 301 14.00 24.09 15.67
CA ARG A 301 15.07 24.02 16.67
C ARG A 301 16.17 25.07 16.50
N THR A 302 16.09 25.90 15.47
CA THR A 302 17.02 27.02 15.26
C THR A 302 16.37 28.34 15.67
N SER A 303 15.96 28.45 16.93
CA SER A 303 15.99 29.75 17.62
C SER A 303 17.37 30.01 18.25
N ASP A 304 18.20 29.00 18.53
CA ASP A 304 19.45 29.21 19.29
C ASP A 304 20.56 28.23 18.90
N VAL A 305 21.02 28.26 17.63
CA VAL A 305 22.31 27.65 17.28
C VAL A 305 23.15 28.69 16.53
N GLN A 306 24.06 29.30 17.26
CA GLN A 306 25.28 29.86 16.69
C GLN A 306 25.98 28.74 15.93
N VAL A 307 25.94 28.82 14.60
CA VAL A 307 26.80 27.99 13.75
C VAL A 307 28.16 28.67 13.78
N GLU A 308 29.09 28.09 14.55
CA GLU A 308 30.48 28.51 14.59
C GLU A 308 31.06 28.51 13.17
N ALA A 309 31.69 29.64 12.86
CA ALA A 309 32.36 29.91 11.62
C ALA A 309 33.83 29.50 11.74
N GLU A 310 34.28 28.63 10.84
CA GLU A 310 35.65 28.61 10.35
C GLU A 310 35.58 28.57 8.82
N GLY A 311 36.10 29.51 8.03
CA GLY A 311 36.68 30.80 8.34
C GLY A 311 36.55 31.72 7.11
N ALA A 312 37.09 32.93 7.28
CA ALA A 312 37.17 34.06 6.35
C ALA A 312 35.96 35.01 6.31
N VAL A 313 36.16 36.10 7.05
CA VAL A 313 35.36 37.32 7.21
C VAL A 313 35.31 38.13 5.90
N SER A 314 34.13 38.61 5.50
CA SER A 314 33.94 40.04 5.19
C SER A 314 32.47 40.46 5.19
N SER A 315 32.21 41.46 6.05
CA SER A 315 31.16 42.49 6.04
C SER A 315 29.69 42.08 5.89
N GLU A 316 28.99 42.28 7.00
CA GLU A 316 27.56 42.54 7.15
C GLU A 316 26.98 43.40 6.01
N GLN A 317 26.17 42.77 5.16
CA GLN A 317 25.01 43.42 4.53
C GLN A 317 24.06 42.36 3.97
N ASP A 318 22.81 42.44 4.43
CA ASP A 318 21.63 41.89 3.79
C ASP A 318 21.41 40.36 3.92
N GLY A 319 20.52 39.98 4.85
CA GLY A 319 19.85 38.67 4.89
C GLY A 319 19.03 38.32 3.63
N ARG A 320 19.15 39.10 2.55
CA ARG A 320 18.62 38.83 1.21
C ARG A 320 19.46 37.82 0.41
N GLN A 321 20.75 37.63 0.70
CA GLN A 321 21.61 36.77 -0.14
C GLN A 321 21.33 35.26 -0.05
N ARG A 322 20.77 34.74 1.06
CA ARG A 322 20.45 33.29 1.15
C ARG A 322 19.29 32.84 0.26
N TYR A 323 18.45 33.78 -0.21
CA TYR A 323 17.20 33.47 -0.93
C TYR A 323 17.28 33.63 -2.45
N SER A 324 18.40 34.15 -2.99
CA SER A 324 18.57 34.45 -4.42
C SER A 324 18.74 33.21 -5.32
N LYS A 325 19.04 32.04 -4.74
CA LYS A 325 19.35 30.82 -5.50
C LYS A 325 18.13 30.01 -5.95
N TRP A 326 16.91 30.36 -5.53
CA TRP A 326 15.69 29.58 -5.84
C TRP A 326 14.78 30.30 -6.83
N VAL A 327 14.40 29.63 -7.91
CA VAL A 327 13.50 30.16 -8.93
C VAL A 327 12.18 29.38 -8.92
N CYS A 328 11.06 30.08 -8.77
CA CYS A 328 9.73 29.48 -8.82
C CYS A 328 9.19 29.46 -10.25
N ARG A 329 8.75 28.29 -10.70
CA ARG A 329 8.20 28.04 -12.02
C ARG A 329 6.84 27.37 -11.90
N LYS A 330 6.03 27.48 -12.96
CA LYS A 330 4.76 26.77 -13.07
C LYS A 330 4.61 26.12 -14.43
N LEU A 331 4.04 24.92 -14.46
CA LEU A 331 3.64 24.24 -15.68
C LEU A 331 2.15 23.86 -15.63
N ARG A 332 1.52 23.76 -16.79
CA ARG A 332 0.12 23.32 -16.92
C ARG A 332 0.06 21.80 -16.92
N ARG A 333 -0.39 21.23 -15.80
CA ARG A 333 -0.68 19.79 -15.71
C ARG A 333 -2.05 19.51 -16.30
N LEU A 334 -2.09 18.51 -17.18
CA LEU A 334 -3.29 17.92 -17.71
C LEU A 334 -3.53 16.57 -17.02
N TYR A 335 -4.79 16.17 -16.90
CA TYR A 335 -5.16 14.90 -16.30
C TYR A 335 -5.99 14.07 -17.28
N GLN A 336 -5.72 12.77 -17.32
CA GLN A 336 -6.41 11.84 -18.20
C GLN A 336 -7.24 10.91 -17.32
N SER A 337 -8.56 10.99 -17.41
CA SER A 337 -9.49 10.18 -16.60
C SER A 337 -9.48 8.71 -17.00
N LYS A 338 -9.46 8.45 -18.31
CA LYS A 338 -9.50 7.09 -18.86
C LYS A 338 -8.57 6.94 -20.05
N GLN A 339 -8.21 5.69 -20.31
CA GLN A 339 -7.45 5.32 -21.49
C GLN A 339 -8.21 5.72 -22.76
N GLY A 340 -7.55 6.49 -23.63
CA GLY A 340 -8.11 6.91 -24.92
C GLY A 340 -8.90 8.22 -24.87
N GLU A 341 -9.26 8.73 -23.69
CA GLU A 341 -9.87 10.06 -23.56
C GLU A 341 -8.80 11.17 -23.69
N PRO A 342 -9.12 12.34 -24.28
CA PRO A 342 -8.18 13.44 -24.34
C PRO A 342 -7.84 13.94 -22.93
N PRO A 343 -6.59 14.34 -22.65
CA PRO A 343 -6.22 14.87 -21.35
C PRO A 343 -6.80 16.28 -21.18
N GLU A 344 -7.44 16.52 -20.04
CA GLU A 344 -8.12 17.78 -19.77
C GLU A 344 -7.37 18.64 -18.75
N LEU A 345 -7.46 19.97 -18.93
CA LEU A 345 -6.93 20.93 -17.98
C LEU A 345 -7.86 21.00 -16.77
N GLN A 346 -7.54 20.27 -15.72
CA GLN A 346 -8.41 20.16 -14.55
C GLN A 346 -7.73 20.51 -13.22
N SER A 347 -6.56 21.15 -13.25
CA SER A 347 -5.88 21.58 -12.02
C SER A 347 -5.19 22.94 -12.15
N LYS A 348 -5.04 23.63 -11.02
CA LYS A 348 -4.16 24.80 -10.92
C LYS A 348 -2.75 24.40 -11.41
N PRO A 349 -2.02 25.30 -12.10
CA PRO A 349 -0.67 25.01 -12.55
C PRO A 349 0.19 24.44 -11.42
N ILE A 350 0.93 23.36 -11.71
CA ILE A 350 1.90 22.82 -10.77
C ILE A 350 2.99 23.86 -10.60
N ARG A 351 3.17 24.32 -9.36
CA ARG A 351 4.33 25.13 -8.99
C ARG A 351 5.45 24.20 -8.54
N TYR A 352 6.64 24.49 -9.02
CA TYR A 352 7.87 23.82 -8.62
C TYR A 352 8.99 24.85 -8.54
N TRP A 353 10.11 24.45 -7.94
CA TRP A 353 11.28 25.29 -7.78
C TRP A 353 12.50 24.64 -8.40
N THR A 354 13.41 25.47 -8.90
CA THR A 354 14.77 25.08 -9.29
C THR A 354 15.76 25.84 -8.42
N ARG A 355 16.92 25.24 -8.17
CA ARG A 355 18.00 25.86 -7.38
C ARG A 355 19.21 26.06 -8.27
N GLU A 356 19.84 27.23 -8.20
CA GLU A 356 21.11 27.49 -8.88
C GLU A 356 22.17 26.48 -8.42
N GLY A 357 22.79 25.79 -9.38
CA GLY A 357 23.79 24.73 -9.14
C GLY A 357 23.21 23.33 -8.89
N ASP A 358 21.89 23.12 -8.99
CA ASP A 358 21.27 21.78 -8.96
C ASP A 358 20.24 21.64 -10.08
N ASP A 359 20.42 20.62 -10.93
CA ASP A 359 19.55 20.37 -12.08
C ASP A 359 18.27 19.58 -11.74
N ALA A 360 17.97 19.40 -10.45
CA ALA A 360 16.71 18.85 -9.97
C ALA A 360 15.57 19.89 -9.99
N ILE A 361 14.33 19.38 -9.99
CA ILE A 361 13.17 20.18 -9.62
C ILE A 361 12.73 19.82 -8.20
N TYR A 362 12.17 20.81 -7.52
CA TYR A 362 11.68 20.68 -6.17
C TYR A 362 10.18 20.95 -6.17
N TYR A 363 9.42 20.03 -5.61
CA TYR A 363 7.97 20.12 -5.51
C TYR A 363 7.53 20.16 -4.06
N SER A 364 6.77 21.20 -3.72
CA SER A 364 6.29 21.52 -2.38
C SER A 364 4.94 22.22 -2.51
N PRO A 365 3.81 21.60 -2.14
CA PRO A 365 2.52 22.27 -2.20
C PRO A 365 2.50 23.51 -1.29
N GLY A 366 2.01 24.64 -1.81
CA GLY A 366 1.80 25.87 -1.01
C GLY A 366 3.07 26.69 -0.76
N ASN A 367 4.03 26.15 -0.01
CA ASN A 367 5.23 26.86 0.44
C ASN A 367 6.49 26.47 -0.34
N PRO A 368 7.47 27.38 -0.53
CA PRO A 368 8.75 27.02 -1.12
C PRO A 368 9.53 26.03 -0.25
N PRO A 369 10.43 25.21 -0.83
CA PRO A 369 11.15 24.15 -0.11
C PRO A 369 11.85 24.65 1.16
N PHE A 370 12.47 25.83 1.10
CA PHE A 370 13.15 26.43 2.24
C PHE A 370 12.20 26.86 3.38
N ALA A 371 10.92 27.12 3.09
CA ALA A 371 9.90 27.45 4.09
C ALA A 371 8.98 26.27 4.44
N GLN A 372 9.16 25.11 3.80
CA GLN A 372 8.37 23.91 4.07
C GLN A 372 8.68 23.36 5.46
N ARG A 373 7.65 22.99 6.22
CA ARG A 373 7.76 22.51 7.62
C ARG A 373 7.68 20.99 7.76
N VAL A 374 7.03 20.31 6.82
CA VAL A 374 6.82 18.85 6.87
C VAL A 374 7.82 18.13 5.96
N ALA A 375 7.58 18.14 4.65
CA ALA A 375 8.49 17.56 3.66
C ALA A 375 8.26 18.18 2.27
N TYR A 376 9.28 18.12 1.41
CA TYR A 376 9.16 18.40 -0.02
C TYR A 376 9.78 17.27 -0.84
N ALA A 377 9.40 17.19 -2.12
CA ALA A 377 9.96 16.22 -3.05
C ALA A 377 11.08 16.88 -3.87
N ARG A 378 12.27 16.28 -3.89
CA ARG A 378 13.31 16.58 -4.87
C ARG A 378 13.24 15.53 -5.98
N ILE A 379 13.12 15.99 -7.22
CA ILE A 379 12.98 15.14 -8.41
C ILE A 379 14.22 15.41 -9.27
N PRO A 380 15.24 14.54 -9.25
CA PRO A 380 16.47 14.77 -10.00
C PRO A 380 16.32 14.47 -11.49
N LEU A 381 15.51 13.47 -11.85
CA LEU A 381 15.40 12.96 -13.21
C LEU A 381 13.95 12.94 -13.69
N LEU A 382 13.75 13.48 -14.89
CA LEU A 382 12.52 13.36 -15.65
C LEU A 382 12.82 12.75 -17.02
N LYS A 383 11.78 12.18 -17.62
CA LYS A 383 11.83 11.64 -18.98
C LYS A 383 10.58 12.06 -19.76
N LEU A 384 10.77 12.49 -20.99
CA LEU A 384 9.67 12.57 -21.96
C LEU A 384 9.43 11.19 -22.56
N GLU A 385 8.17 10.85 -22.80
CA GLU A 385 7.83 9.58 -23.45
C GLU A 385 8.58 9.42 -24.78
N GLY A 386 9.25 8.27 -24.95
CA GLY A 386 10.11 7.99 -26.10
C GLY A 386 11.57 8.47 -25.96
N GLU A 387 11.91 9.28 -24.96
CA GLU A 387 13.27 9.82 -24.77
C GLU A 387 14.06 9.11 -23.64
N LYS A 388 15.35 9.43 -23.53
CA LYS A 388 16.16 9.07 -22.35
C LYS A 388 15.87 10.04 -21.19
N ALA A 389 16.03 9.56 -19.95
CA ALA A 389 15.95 10.41 -18.78
C ALA A 389 17.05 11.48 -18.80
N LYS A 390 16.70 12.69 -18.38
CA LYS A 390 17.58 13.87 -18.32
C LYS A 390 17.35 14.58 -16.98
N PRO A 391 18.25 15.49 -16.59
CA PRO A 391 18.03 16.30 -15.39
C PRO A 391 16.69 17.03 -15.43
N ALA A 392 15.94 16.96 -14.33
CA ALA A 392 14.55 17.36 -14.29
C ALA A 392 14.33 18.83 -14.67
N ALA A 393 15.24 19.73 -14.26
CA ALA A 393 15.16 21.14 -14.59
C ALA A 393 15.19 21.37 -16.11
N GLN A 394 16.03 20.61 -16.84
CA GLN A 394 16.15 20.70 -18.30
C GLN A 394 14.89 20.22 -19.01
N VAL A 395 14.29 19.12 -18.53
CA VAL A 395 13.06 18.56 -19.11
C VAL A 395 11.86 19.45 -18.82
N ALA A 396 11.75 20.01 -17.61
CA ALA A 396 10.59 20.80 -17.21
C ALA A 396 10.61 22.23 -17.76
N LEU A 397 11.80 22.81 -18.00
CA LEU A 397 11.95 24.21 -18.39
C LEU A 397 11.13 24.61 -19.64
N PRO A 398 11.12 23.83 -20.75
CA PRO A 398 10.31 24.16 -21.93
C PRO A 398 8.80 24.21 -21.66
N PHE A 399 8.31 23.48 -20.66
CA PHE A 399 6.90 23.39 -20.29
C PHE A 399 6.46 24.49 -19.31
N SER A 400 7.38 25.38 -18.95
CA SER A 400 7.27 26.16 -17.71
C SER A 400 7.33 27.66 -17.93
N MET A 401 6.43 28.35 -17.24
CA MET A 401 6.42 29.81 -17.12
C MET A 401 6.98 30.24 -15.78
N MET A 402 7.62 31.42 -15.74
CA MET A 402 8.02 32.01 -14.46
C MET A 402 6.80 32.34 -13.60
N CYS A 403 6.90 32.07 -12.31
CA CYS A 403 5.94 32.56 -11.33
C CYS A 403 6.29 34.00 -10.97
N ARG A 404 5.40 34.96 -11.27
CA ARG A 404 5.40 36.24 -10.55
C ARG A 404 4.83 35.96 -9.16
N LEU A 405 5.66 35.93 -8.13
CA LEU A 405 5.19 35.83 -6.74
C LEU A 405 4.41 37.12 -6.43
N PRO A 406 3.10 37.06 -6.10
CA PRO A 406 2.38 38.26 -5.67
C PRO A 406 3.09 38.89 -4.47
N SER A 407 3.31 40.20 -4.50
CA SER A 407 3.89 40.99 -3.39
C SER A 407 3.11 40.83 -2.07
N THR A 408 1.86 40.39 -2.13
CA THR A 408 1.01 40.08 -0.98
C THR A 408 1.41 38.80 -0.24
N LEU A 409 2.04 37.81 -0.88
CA LEU A 409 2.63 36.65 -0.19
C LEU A 409 3.86 37.06 0.63
N TRP A 410 4.59 38.09 0.16
CA TRP A 410 5.71 38.68 0.89
C TRP A 410 5.24 39.53 2.09
N ARG A 411 4.11 40.26 1.97
CA ARG A 411 3.50 41.00 3.10
C ARG A 411 2.84 40.09 4.14
N ARG A 412 2.07 39.07 3.71
CA ARG A 412 1.50 38.08 4.63
C ARG A 412 2.58 37.32 5.41
N ARG A 413 3.75 37.08 4.78
CA ARG A 413 4.92 36.46 5.41
C ARG A 413 5.45 37.14 6.66
N ARG A 414 5.31 38.46 6.79
CA ARG A 414 5.86 39.24 7.91
C ARG A 414 4.96 39.18 9.15
N GLN A 415 3.66 38.95 8.97
CA GLN A 415 2.72 38.75 10.08
C GLN A 415 2.74 37.30 10.61
N TRP A 416 3.07 36.32 9.76
CA TRP A 416 3.03 34.89 10.14
C TRP A 416 4.23 34.42 10.98
N THR A 417 5.21 35.29 11.20
CA THR A 417 6.45 34.98 11.95
C THR A 417 6.38 35.35 13.43
N GLU A 418 5.36 36.07 13.90
CA GLU A 418 5.34 36.56 15.29
C GLU A 418 4.15 36.12 16.14
N GLU A 419 3.07 35.54 15.60
CA GLU A 419 1.99 34.97 16.42
C GLU A 419 1.47 33.66 15.82
N ILE A 420 1.28 32.64 16.67
CA ILE A 420 0.49 31.45 16.32
C ILE A 420 -0.95 31.93 16.17
N ASP A 421 -1.35 32.25 14.95
CA ASP A 421 -2.66 32.82 14.74
C ASP A 421 -3.72 31.70 14.64
N TYR A 422 -4.14 31.22 15.81
CA TYR A 422 -5.32 30.36 15.98
C TYR A 422 -6.55 30.97 15.29
N VAL A 423 -6.62 32.30 15.18
CA VAL A 423 -7.70 33.00 14.47
C VAL A 423 -7.70 32.65 12.99
N LEU A 424 -6.53 32.53 12.34
CA LEU A 424 -6.46 32.17 10.92
C LEU A 424 -6.84 30.70 10.66
N HIS A 425 -6.51 29.81 11.61
CA HIS A 425 -6.93 28.40 11.58
C HIS A 425 -8.46 28.30 11.68
N VAL A 426 -9.04 28.98 12.68
CA VAL A 426 -10.50 29.06 12.86
C VAL A 426 -11.17 29.76 11.68
N GLU A 427 -10.61 30.83 11.12
CA GLU A 427 -11.15 31.52 9.95
C GLU A 427 -11.14 30.62 8.69
N THR A 428 -10.13 29.77 8.54
CA THR A 428 -10.05 28.83 7.41
C THR A 428 -11.07 27.70 7.57
N GLU A 429 -11.23 27.14 8.77
CA GLU A 429 -12.28 26.16 9.08
C GLU A 429 -13.67 26.77 8.92
N VAL A 430 -13.89 27.97 9.47
CA VAL A 430 -15.15 28.71 9.36
C VAL A 430 -15.45 29.04 7.90
N GLN A 431 -14.45 29.37 7.06
CA GLN A 431 -14.71 29.59 5.64
C GLN A 431 -14.96 28.33 4.83
N LEU A 432 -14.33 27.21 5.18
CA LEU A 432 -14.66 25.92 4.59
C LEU A 432 -16.09 25.52 4.94
N LEU A 433 -16.49 25.68 6.21
CA LEU A 433 -17.84 25.47 6.68
C LEU A 433 -18.85 26.42 6.03
N LEU A 434 -18.57 27.72 5.94
CA LEU A 434 -19.45 28.69 5.29
C LEU A 434 -19.63 28.42 3.79
N ASN A 435 -18.58 27.98 3.09
CA ASN A 435 -18.66 27.55 1.70
C ASN A 435 -19.48 26.27 1.53
N PHE A 436 -19.37 25.35 2.51
CA PHE A 436 -20.17 24.14 2.59
C PHE A 436 -21.66 24.48 2.82
N THR A 437 -21.97 25.34 3.79
CA THR A 437 -23.34 25.81 4.09
C THR A 437 -23.95 26.58 2.92
N ARG A 438 -23.17 27.40 2.21
CA ARG A 438 -23.65 28.09 0.99
C ARG A 438 -24.01 27.12 -0.13
N LYS A 439 -23.27 26.02 -0.30
CA LYS A 439 -23.59 24.98 -1.28
C LYS A 439 -24.79 24.12 -0.85
N ILE A 440 -24.98 23.89 0.45
CA ILE A 440 -26.20 23.28 1.00
C ILE A 440 -27.43 24.19 0.84
N ASN A 441 -27.26 25.50 0.94
CA ASN A 441 -28.37 26.43 0.68
C ASN A 441 -28.70 26.54 -0.82
N LEU A 442 -27.74 26.30 -1.71
CA LEU A 442 -27.99 26.11 -3.16
C LEU A 442 -28.76 24.81 -3.44
N LEU A 443 -28.54 23.76 -2.63
CA LEU A 443 -29.28 22.50 -2.63
C LEU A 443 -30.75 22.67 -2.21
N ALA A 444 -31.02 23.49 -1.18
CA ALA A 444 -32.39 23.80 -0.75
C ALA A 444 -33.19 24.62 -1.80
N ALA A 445 -32.49 25.31 -2.72
CA ALA A 445 -33.12 26.03 -3.82
C ALA A 445 -33.53 25.13 -5.00
N ALA A 446 -33.09 23.87 -5.04
CA ALA A 446 -33.36 22.91 -6.13
C ALA A 446 -34.64 22.07 -5.92
N ASN A 447 -35.61 22.56 -5.14
CA ASN A 447 -36.83 21.85 -4.76
C ASN A 447 -37.51 21.14 -5.96
N GLY A 448 -37.57 19.80 -5.90
CA GLY A 448 -38.52 18.98 -6.66
C GLY A 448 -37.97 17.83 -7.51
N ASP A 449 -36.65 17.69 -7.66
CA ASP A 449 -36.04 16.67 -8.56
C ASP A 449 -35.21 15.62 -7.77
N PRO A 450 -35.70 14.39 -7.59
CA PRO A 450 -35.04 13.34 -6.80
C PRO A 450 -33.66 12.93 -7.33
N ASP A 451 -33.46 12.93 -8.65
CA ASP A 451 -32.22 12.47 -9.27
C ASP A 451 -31.10 13.52 -9.11
N LYS A 452 -31.46 14.80 -9.18
CA LYS A 452 -30.54 15.89 -8.83
C LYS A 452 -30.21 15.89 -7.35
N LEU A 453 -31.16 15.53 -6.49
CA LEU A 453 -30.91 15.40 -5.07
C LEU A 453 -29.88 14.29 -4.80
N ALA A 454 -30.03 13.12 -5.41
CA ALA A 454 -29.12 11.98 -5.26
C ALA A 454 -27.70 12.28 -5.77
N GLN A 455 -27.56 12.81 -6.99
CA GLN A 455 -26.25 13.22 -7.52
C GLN A 455 -25.56 14.27 -6.64
N THR A 456 -26.35 15.17 -6.04
CA THR A 456 -25.78 16.21 -5.21
C THR A 456 -25.43 15.69 -3.81
N VAL A 457 -26.13 14.69 -3.28
CA VAL A 457 -25.72 13.96 -2.06
C VAL A 457 -24.38 13.28 -2.26
N ASP A 458 -24.16 12.63 -3.42
CA ASP A 458 -22.87 12.00 -3.73
C ASP A 458 -21.74 13.02 -3.82
N VAL A 459 -21.97 14.16 -4.48
CA VAL A 459 -21.01 15.28 -4.56
C VAL A 459 -20.72 15.88 -3.18
N VAL A 460 -21.73 15.99 -2.32
CA VAL A 460 -21.56 16.48 -0.95
C VAL A 460 -20.78 15.48 -0.11
N SER A 461 -21.03 14.17 -0.25
CA SER A 461 -20.27 13.12 0.41
C SER A 461 -18.80 13.14 -0.01
N GLU A 462 -18.51 13.22 -1.31
CA GLU A 462 -17.14 13.25 -1.84
C GLU A 462 -16.38 14.52 -1.38
N GLU A 463 -17.08 15.66 -1.29
CA GLU A 463 -16.51 16.90 -0.76
C GLU A 463 -16.36 16.89 0.76
N MET A 464 -17.25 16.21 1.50
CA MET A 464 -17.09 15.95 2.94
C MET A 464 -15.89 15.06 3.19
N ASP A 465 -15.69 14.00 2.41
CA ASP A 465 -14.49 13.16 2.47
C ASP A 465 -13.24 13.97 2.15
N ARG A 466 -13.30 14.87 1.17
CA ARG A 466 -12.20 15.79 0.85
C ARG A 466 -11.90 16.76 2.00
N CYS A 467 -12.92 17.31 2.65
CA CYS A 467 -12.75 18.21 3.79
C CYS A 467 -12.25 17.45 5.01
N ASN A 468 -12.78 16.27 5.31
CA ASN A 468 -12.32 15.39 6.38
C ASN A 468 -10.88 14.95 6.17
N TYR A 469 -10.47 14.63 4.93
CA TYR A 469 -9.08 14.33 4.61
C TYR A 469 -8.16 15.55 4.82
N THR A 470 -8.58 16.72 4.35
CA THR A 470 -7.81 17.96 4.53
C THR A 470 -7.71 18.34 6.01
N LEU A 471 -8.80 18.19 6.77
CA LEU A 471 -8.84 18.42 8.22
C LEU A 471 -8.05 17.36 8.99
N ALA A 472 -8.02 16.11 8.53
CA ALA A 472 -7.18 15.07 9.10
C ALA A 472 -5.70 15.33 8.84
N GLU A 473 -5.31 15.79 7.64
CA GLU A 473 -3.93 16.24 7.35
C GLU A 473 -3.55 17.45 8.22
N ILE A 474 -4.45 18.43 8.37
CA ILE A 474 -4.23 19.61 9.23
C ILE A 474 -4.15 19.22 10.71
N ASN A 475 -5.04 18.34 11.20
CA ASN A 475 -5.02 17.87 12.59
C ASN A 475 -3.80 16.97 12.85
N TRP A 476 -3.38 16.16 11.89
CA TRP A 476 -2.14 15.38 11.98
C TRP A 476 -0.91 16.28 12.13
N ASP A 477 -0.89 17.43 11.45
CA ASP A 477 0.16 18.45 11.60
C ASP A 477 0.15 19.14 12.98
N PHE A 478 -1.00 19.17 13.67
CA PHE A 478 -1.17 19.83 14.98
C PHE A 478 -1.07 18.89 16.21
N THR A 479 -1.44 17.62 16.09
CA THR A 479 -1.61 16.72 17.24
C THR A 479 -0.30 16.30 17.94
N PRO A 480 0.83 16.01 17.24
CA PRO A 480 2.05 15.57 17.93
C PRO A 480 2.77 16.68 18.72
N ARG A 481 2.43 17.96 18.49
CA ARG A 481 3.09 19.10 19.16
C ARG A 481 2.49 19.47 20.50
N ASN A 482 1.20 19.19 20.74
CA ASN A 482 0.50 19.68 21.93
C ASN A 482 0.48 18.71 23.11
N GLU A 483 0.66 17.39 22.91
CA GLU A 483 0.79 16.45 24.03
C GLU A 483 2.08 16.67 24.84
N ARG A 484 3.13 17.25 24.24
CA ARG A 484 4.36 17.65 24.95
C ARG A 484 4.24 18.98 25.71
N LEU A 485 3.19 19.78 25.46
CA LEU A 485 3.00 21.11 26.06
C LEU A 485 1.85 21.15 27.09
N GLY A 486 1.25 20.01 27.43
CA GLY A 486 0.27 19.91 28.52
C GLY A 486 -1.12 20.48 28.23
N TYR A 487 -1.43 20.81 26.97
CA TYR A 487 -2.75 21.32 26.61
C TYR A 487 -3.70 20.18 26.21
N SER A 488 -4.75 19.95 27.00
CA SER A 488 -5.83 19.04 26.64
C SER A 488 -6.82 19.76 25.71
N PHE A 489 -7.03 19.26 24.50
CA PHE A 489 -8.14 19.68 23.65
C PHE A 489 -9.15 18.53 23.53
N ARG A 490 -10.43 18.86 23.73
CA ARG A 490 -11.55 17.94 23.48
C ARG A 490 -11.59 17.65 21.98
N LYS A 491 -11.44 16.39 21.60
CA LYS A 491 -11.77 15.90 20.25
C LYS A 491 -13.22 16.29 19.95
N TYR A 492 -13.44 17.23 19.03
CA TYR A 492 -14.76 17.42 18.46
C TYR A 492 -14.97 16.31 17.43
N LYS A 493 -15.84 15.36 17.77
CA LYS A 493 -16.49 14.49 16.79
C LYS A 493 -17.49 15.36 16.02
N TYR A 494 -17.35 15.42 14.71
CA TYR A 494 -18.45 15.77 13.82
C TYR A 494 -19.29 14.53 13.54
#